data_AF-K2DI31-F1
#
_entry.id   AF-K2DI31-F1
#
_cell.length_a   1.000
_cell.length_b   1.000
_cell.length_c   1.000
_cell.angle_alpha   90.00
_cell.angle_beta   90.00
_cell.angle_gamma   90.00
#
_symmetry.space_group_name_H-M   'P 1'
#
loop_
_entity.id
_entity.type
_entity.pdbx_description
1 polymer ?
#
loop_
_entity_poly.entity_id
_entity_poly.type
_entity_poly.pdbx_seq_one_letter_code
_entity_poly.pdbx_strand_id
1 'polypeptide(L)'
;MDFNKLLKQKLIEKREKLIKGLTAAKEARDKAPTAMESHSDTTRSQNERLAVALESELIKLDIIISDFSSSEWKCVELSIGDKALKVCLVPEGFGGEDIGDVKLISSNSPLGSVISGKKKGEEFTFNGQKGKII
;
A
#
# COMPACT_ATOMS: atom_id res chain seq x y z
N MET A 1 22.01 -0.44 -2.08
CA MET A 1 20.91 0.54 -2.08
C MET A 1 19.85 0.05 -1.10
N ASP A 2 19.60 0.79 -0.02
CA ASP A 2 18.61 0.42 0.99
C ASP A 2 17.19 0.57 0.43
N PHE A 3 16.70 -0.53 -0.14
CA PHE A 3 15.36 -0.66 -0.69
C PHE A 3 14.28 -0.25 0.32
N ASN A 4 14.52 -0.54 1.60
CA ASN A 4 13.70 -0.10 2.73
C ASN A 4 13.56 1.42 2.82
N LYS A 5 14.62 2.17 2.55
CA LYS A 5 14.59 3.64 2.58
C LYS A 5 13.74 4.21 1.45
N LEU A 6 13.82 3.60 0.26
CA LEU A 6 13.02 3.99 -0.89
C LEU A 6 11.53 3.65 -0.69
N LEU A 7 11.23 2.49 -0.11
CA LEU A 7 9.86 2.12 0.26
C LEU A 7 9.28 3.06 1.31
N LYS A 8 10.05 3.40 2.35
CA LYS A 8 9.65 4.38 3.36
C LYS A 8 9.37 5.75 2.76
N GLN A 9 10.23 6.22 1.85
CA GLN A 9 9.99 7.47 1.13
C GLN A 9 8.70 7.42 0.30
N LYS A 10 8.44 6.32 -0.41
CA LYS A 10 7.22 6.14 -1.20
C LYS A 10 5.95 6.07 -0.33
N LEU A 11 6.03 5.44 0.84
CA LEU A 11 4.95 5.45 1.83
C LEU A 11 4.64 6.87 2.31
N ILE A 12 5.68 7.67 2.61
CA ILE A 12 5.53 9.07 3.00
C ILE A 12 4.93 9.91 1.86
N GLU A 13 5.42 9.74 0.63
CA GLU A 13 4.87 10.43 -0.55
C GLU A 13 3.39 10.09 -0.77
N LYS A 14 3.00 8.82 -0.59
CA LYS A 14 1.60 8.38 -0.67
C LYS A 14 0.75 9.01 0.44
N ARG A 15 1.28 9.09 1.66
CA ARG A 15 0.63 9.76 2.79
C ARG A 15 0.38 11.23 2.52
N GLU A 16 1.37 11.96 2.02
CA GLU A 16 1.20 13.38 1.68
C GLU A 16 0.16 13.59 0.58
N LYS A 17 0.09 12.70 -0.42
CA LYS A 17 -0.95 12.74 -1.46
C LYS A 17 -2.34 12.51 -0.88
N LEU A 18 -2.50 11.53 0.02
CA LEU A 18 -3.77 11.27 0.71
C LEU A 18 -4.20 12.46 1.57
N ILE A 19 -3.26 13.08 2.30
CA ILE A 19 -3.55 14.30 3.09
C ILE A 19 -4.03 15.43 2.19
N LYS A 20 -3.34 15.69 1.07
CA LYS A 20 -3.77 16.72 0.11
C LYS A 20 -5.16 16.43 -0.47
N GLY A 21 -5.43 15.17 -0.82
CA GLY A 21 -6.73 14.72 -1.28
C GLY A 21 -7.82 14.90 -0.22
N LEU A 22 -7.51 14.59 1.04
CA LEU A 22 -8.42 14.78 2.17
C LEU A 22 -8.78 16.25 2.36
N THR A 23 -7.78 17.13 2.39
CA THR A 23 -8.02 18.58 2.55
C THR A 23 -8.86 19.10 1.40
N ALA A 24 -8.57 18.71 0.16
CA ALA A 24 -9.37 19.08 -1.00
C ALA A 24 -10.81 18.57 -0.91
N ALA A 25 -11.01 17.32 -0.45
CA ALA A 25 -12.34 16.73 -0.26
C ALA A 25 -13.15 17.46 0.83
N LYS A 26 -12.50 17.82 1.94
CA LYS A 26 -13.11 18.61 3.03
C LYS A 26 -13.47 20.02 2.55
N GLU A 27 -12.57 20.69 1.84
CA GLU A 27 -12.87 22.00 1.24
C GLU A 27 -14.02 21.93 0.24
N ALA A 28 -14.06 20.90 -0.63
CA ALA A 28 -15.13 20.71 -1.59
C ALA A 28 -16.47 20.40 -0.91
N ARG A 29 -16.45 19.69 0.22
CA ARG A 29 -17.63 19.46 1.06
C ARG A 29 -18.13 20.78 1.68
N ASP A 30 -17.21 21.60 2.20
CA ASP A 30 -17.55 22.83 2.91
C ASP A 30 -17.99 23.95 1.96
N LYS A 31 -17.51 23.93 0.71
CA LYS A 31 -17.93 24.83 -0.39
C LYS A 31 -19.17 24.34 -1.14
N ALA A 32 -19.61 23.10 -0.92
CA ALA A 32 -20.78 22.54 -1.59
C ALA A 32 -22.08 23.09 -0.96
N PRO A 33 -23.10 23.39 -1.78
CA PRO A 33 -24.38 23.90 -1.30
C PRO A 33 -25.02 22.90 -0.34
N THR A 34 -25.72 23.44 0.65
CA THR A 34 -26.48 22.65 1.60
C THR A 34 -27.74 22.08 0.96
N ALA A 35 -28.29 20.99 1.53
CA ALA A 35 -29.55 20.42 1.06
C ALA A 35 -30.75 21.40 1.11
N MET A 36 -30.59 22.52 1.84
CA MET A 36 -31.56 23.61 1.91
C MET A 36 -31.45 24.60 0.74
N GLU A 37 -30.28 24.69 0.11
CA GLU A 37 -30.00 25.59 -1.03
C GLU A 37 -30.25 24.92 -2.39
N SER A 38 -30.17 23.58 -2.45
CA SER A 38 -30.50 22.83 -3.67
C SER A 38 -30.93 21.40 -3.33
N HIS A 39 -32.21 21.08 -3.57
CA HIS A 39 -32.85 19.83 -3.15
C HIS A 39 -32.37 18.59 -3.93
N SER A 40 -31.64 18.79 -5.03
CA SER A 40 -31.10 17.72 -5.89
C SER A 40 -29.58 17.61 -5.83
N ASP A 41 -28.91 18.52 -5.11
CA ASP A 41 -27.45 18.52 -5.02
C ASP A 41 -26.97 17.58 -3.91
N THR A 42 -26.31 16.50 -4.30
CA THR A 42 -25.74 15.50 -3.39
C THR A 42 -24.23 15.64 -3.24
N THR A 43 -23.62 16.65 -3.86
CA THR A 43 -22.16 16.85 -3.89
C THR A 43 -21.56 16.92 -2.49
N ARG A 44 -22.26 17.55 -1.54
CA ARG A 44 -21.82 17.56 -0.13
C ARG A 44 -21.73 16.17 0.48
N SER A 45 -22.75 15.32 0.28
CA SER A 45 -22.76 13.95 0.80
C SER A 45 -21.73 13.06 0.09
N GLN A 46 -21.52 13.25 -1.22
CA GLN A 46 -20.51 12.54 -1.99
C GLN A 46 -19.09 12.88 -1.51
N ASN A 47 -18.81 14.18 -1.30
CA ASN A 47 -17.52 14.64 -0.79
C ASN A 47 -17.28 14.19 0.65
N GLU A 48 -18.33 14.11 1.48
CA GLU A 48 -18.22 13.56 2.83
C GLU A 48 -17.87 12.07 2.84
N ARG A 49 -18.52 11.26 2.00
CA ARG A 49 -18.16 9.83 1.85
C ARG A 49 -16.73 9.66 1.36
N LEU A 50 -16.31 10.50 0.41
CA LEU A 50 -14.95 10.49 -0.11
C LEU A 50 -13.93 10.88 0.98
N ALA A 51 -14.22 11.90 1.79
CA ALA A 51 -13.37 12.27 2.91
C ALA A 51 -13.23 11.12 3.93
N VAL A 52 -14.33 10.47 4.31
CA VAL A 52 -14.31 9.33 5.25
C VAL A 52 -13.50 8.14 4.69
N ALA A 53 -13.64 7.85 3.40
CA ALA A 53 -12.85 6.82 2.74
C ALA A 53 -11.34 7.14 2.76
N LEU A 54 -10.98 8.39 2.45
CA LEU A 54 -9.59 8.86 2.50
C LEU A 54 -9.02 8.86 3.93
N GLU A 55 -9.80 9.21 4.96
CA GLU A 55 -9.35 9.11 6.36
C GLU A 55 -9.08 7.66 6.74
N SER A 56 -9.95 6.74 6.33
CA SER A 56 -9.79 5.31 6.62
C SER A 56 -8.54 4.74 5.96
N GLU A 57 -8.24 5.14 4.72
CA GLU A 57 -7.00 4.78 4.04
C GLU A 57 -5.76 5.39 4.71
N LEU A 58 -5.84 6.64 5.16
CA LEU A 58 -4.75 7.32 5.84
C LEU A 58 -4.42 6.65 7.17
N ILE A 59 -5.43 6.26 7.96
CA ILE A 59 -5.24 5.48 9.20
C ILE A 59 -4.52 4.17 8.91
N LYS A 60 -4.97 3.42 7.90
CA LYS A 60 -4.28 2.18 7.49
C LYS A 60 -2.82 2.44 7.14
N LEU A 61 -2.55 3.50 6.37
CA LEU A 61 -1.19 3.85 5.95
C LEU A 61 -0.31 4.32 7.13
N ASP A 62 -0.85 5.04 8.10
CA ASP A 62 -0.12 5.45 9.31
C ASP A 62 0.24 4.23 10.18
N ILE A 63 -0.66 3.25 10.31
CA ILE A 63 -0.35 1.97 10.97
C ILE A 63 0.79 1.26 10.23
N ILE A 64 0.70 1.16 8.89
CA ILE A 64 1.75 0.57 8.05
C ILE A 64 3.11 1.25 8.29
N ILE A 65 3.16 2.57 8.34
CA ILE A 65 4.40 3.34 8.55
C ILE A 65 4.97 3.13 9.97
N SER A 66 4.08 3.05 10.96
CA SER A 66 4.45 2.77 12.35
C SER A 66 5.04 1.36 12.49
N ASP A 67 4.37 0.37 11.90
CA ASP A 67 4.84 -1.02 11.87
C ASP A 67 6.12 -1.19 11.06
N PHE A 68 6.30 -0.45 9.96
CA PHE A 68 7.56 -0.41 9.20
C PHE A 68 8.75 -0.01 10.08
N SER A 69 8.52 0.86 11.06
CA SER A 69 9.57 1.34 11.95
C SER A 69 9.84 0.37 13.12
N SER A 70 8.91 -0.56 13.38
CA SER A 70 8.95 -1.46 14.54
C SER A 70 9.25 -2.93 14.17
N SER A 71 8.88 -3.36 12.96
CA SER A 71 8.96 -4.74 12.48
C SER A 71 10.07 -4.92 11.43
N GLU A 72 10.72 -6.08 11.41
CA GLU A 72 11.69 -6.46 10.38
C GLU A 72 11.00 -6.80 9.07
N TRP A 73 10.64 -5.77 8.30
CA TRP A 73 10.14 -5.96 6.94
C TRP A 73 11.24 -6.51 6.07
N LYS A 74 10.96 -7.63 5.40
CA LYS A 74 11.92 -8.31 4.52
C LYS A 74 11.57 -8.02 3.08
N CYS A 75 12.27 -7.07 2.48
CA CYS A 75 12.16 -6.82 1.05
C CYS A 75 13.18 -7.65 0.26
N VAL A 76 12.72 -8.32 -0.78
CA VAL A 76 13.54 -9.16 -1.65
C VAL A 76 13.16 -8.95 -3.11
N GLU A 77 14.11 -9.22 -4.01
CA GLU A 77 13.85 -9.24 -5.44
C GLU A 77 13.73 -10.70 -5.89
N LEU A 78 12.72 -11.00 -6.70
CA LEU A 78 12.45 -12.33 -7.23
C LEU A 78 12.65 -12.28 -8.73
N SER A 79 13.36 -13.25 -9.29
CA SER A 79 13.29 -13.57 -10.72
C SER A 79 12.26 -14.68 -10.87
N ILE A 80 11.19 -14.47 -11.63
CA ILE A 80 10.23 -15.52 -12.00
C ILE A 80 10.18 -15.55 -13.52
N GLY A 81 10.77 -16.60 -14.12
CA GLY A 81 11.08 -16.61 -15.56
C GLY A 81 11.97 -15.43 -15.96
N ASP A 82 11.61 -14.71 -17.04
CA ASP A 82 12.34 -13.53 -17.53
C ASP A 82 11.99 -12.21 -16.82
N LYS A 83 11.16 -12.23 -15.77
CA LYS A 83 10.72 -11.01 -15.07
C LYS A 83 11.33 -10.92 -13.68
N ALA A 84 11.92 -9.77 -13.38
CA ALA A 84 12.30 -9.37 -12.03
C ALA A 84 11.12 -8.67 -11.34
N LEU A 85 10.72 -9.18 -10.18
CA LEU A 85 9.65 -8.65 -9.35
C LEU A 85 10.23 -8.24 -8.00
N LYS A 86 10.02 -7.00 -7.61
CA LYS A 86 10.40 -6.51 -6.29
C LYS A 86 9.25 -6.69 -5.32
N VAL A 87 9.50 -7.40 -4.23
CA VAL A 87 8.47 -7.69 -3.24
C VAL A 87 8.92 -7.28 -1.85
N CYS A 88 7.99 -6.88 -1.01
CA CYS A 88 8.25 -6.73 0.40
C CYS A 88 7.29 -7.55 1.24
N LEU A 89 7.85 -8.39 2.10
CA LEU A 89 7.09 -9.18 3.05
C LEU A 89 6.63 -8.28 4.19
N VAL A 90 5.32 -8.23 4.35
CA VAL A 90 4.62 -7.39 5.34
C VAL A 90 3.74 -8.26 6.26
N PRO A 91 3.39 -7.75 7.45
CA PRO A 91 2.44 -8.44 8.32
C PRO A 91 1.06 -8.65 7.66
N GLU A 92 0.25 -9.49 8.28
CA GLU A 92 -1.13 -9.73 7.83
C GLU A 92 -1.96 -8.45 7.85
N GLY A 93 -2.85 -8.29 6.87
CA GLY A 93 -3.66 -7.09 6.69
C GLY A 93 -3.05 -6.01 5.78
N PHE A 94 -1.77 -6.14 5.40
CA PHE A 94 -1.06 -5.14 4.58
C PHE A 94 -0.59 -5.65 3.20
N GLY A 95 -0.86 -6.92 2.89
CA GLY A 95 -0.51 -7.50 1.59
C GLY A 95 -1.50 -7.11 0.47
N GLY A 96 -1.04 -7.17 -0.78
CA GLY A 96 -1.87 -6.99 -1.97
C GLY A 96 -1.82 -5.60 -2.58
N GLU A 97 -1.09 -4.66 -1.96
CA GLU A 97 -0.93 -3.31 -2.45
C GLU A 97 0.40 -3.14 -3.22
N ASP A 98 0.38 -2.33 -4.27
CA ASP A 98 1.56 -1.96 -5.05
C ASP A 98 2.01 -0.54 -4.66
N ILE A 99 3.26 -0.42 -4.21
CA ILE A 99 3.88 0.86 -3.83
C ILE A 99 5.02 1.14 -4.82
N GLY A 100 4.70 1.88 -5.88
CA GLY A 100 5.62 2.07 -7.00
C GLY A 100 5.88 0.74 -7.71
N ASP A 101 7.14 0.33 -7.79
CA ASP A 101 7.54 -0.96 -8.39
C ASP A 101 7.59 -2.11 -7.37
N VAL A 102 7.16 -1.87 -6.13
CA VAL A 102 7.26 -2.83 -5.02
C VAL A 102 5.89 -3.39 -4.70
N LYS A 103 5.74 -4.71 -4.80
CA LYS A 103 4.53 -5.41 -4.39
C LYS A 103 4.61 -5.80 -2.91
N LEU A 104 3.65 -5.35 -2.12
CA LEU A 104 3.52 -5.77 -0.72
C LEU A 104 2.86 -7.15 -0.68
N ILE A 105 3.53 -8.10 -0.04
CA ILE A 105 3.08 -9.47 0.07
C ILE A 105 2.98 -9.81 1.54
N SER A 106 1.80 -10.24 2.00
CA SER A 106 1.68 -10.68 3.38
C SER A 106 2.52 -11.94 3.63
N SER A 107 3.22 -12.01 4.76
CA SER A 107 4.00 -13.18 5.18
C SER A 107 3.16 -14.47 5.21
N ASN A 108 1.86 -14.36 5.49
CA ASN A 108 0.91 -15.48 5.54
C ASN A 108 0.34 -15.87 4.17
N SER A 109 0.65 -15.11 3.10
CA SER A 109 0.20 -15.46 1.75
C SER A 109 0.96 -16.67 1.20
N PRO A 110 0.40 -17.43 0.23
CA PRO A 110 1.07 -18.58 -0.37
C PRO A 110 2.47 -18.25 -0.92
N LEU A 111 2.63 -17.09 -1.55
CA LEU A 111 3.92 -16.62 -2.06
C LEU A 111 4.82 -16.14 -0.91
N GLY A 112 4.27 -15.43 0.07
CA GLY A 112 5.01 -14.94 1.24
C GLY A 112 5.61 -16.05 2.09
N SER A 113 4.86 -17.14 2.32
CA SER A 113 5.34 -18.29 3.10
C SER A 113 6.50 -19.02 2.41
N VAL A 114 6.45 -19.13 1.07
CA VAL A 114 7.52 -19.73 0.28
C VAL A 114 8.80 -18.88 0.34
N ILE A 115 8.68 -17.56 0.30
CA ILE A 115 9.82 -16.63 0.28
C ILE A 115 10.39 -16.38 1.68
N SER A 116 9.55 -16.36 2.72
CA SER A 116 9.94 -16.02 4.09
C SER A 116 11.06 -16.92 4.61
N GLY A 117 10.96 -18.23 4.37
CA GLY A 117 11.95 -19.23 4.77
C GLY A 117 13.18 -19.33 3.86
N LYS A 118 13.25 -18.54 2.78
CA LYS A 118 14.28 -18.66 1.75
C LYS A 118 15.31 -17.53 1.84
N LYS A 119 16.55 -17.85 1.48
CA LYS A 119 17.69 -16.95 1.42
C LYS A 119 17.96 -16.49 -0.01
N LYS A 120 18.71 -15.40 -0.12
CA LYS A 120 19.22 -14.87 -1.40
C LYS A 120 19.94 -15.98 -2.17
N GLY A 121 19.57 -16.18 -3.42
CA GLY A 121 20.10 -17.21 -4.31
C GLY A 121 19.32 -18.52 -4.34
N GLU A 122 18.36 -18.74 -3.44
CA GLU A 122 17.55 -19.97 -3.46
C GLU A 122 16.43 -19.91 -4.51
N GLU A 123 16.19 -21.07 -5.12
CA GLU A 123 15.09 -21.29 -6.04
C GLU A 123 13.83 -21.73 -5.29
N PHE A 124 12.68 -21.33 -5.80
CA PHE A 124 11.36 -21.73 -5.33
C PHE A 124 10.44 -22.02 -6.51
N THR A 125 9.36 -22.76 -6.26
CA THR A 125 8.32 -22.99 -7.27
C THR A 125 7.01 -22.41 -6.76
N PHE A 126 6.36 -21.58 -7.57
CA PHE A 126 5.08 -20.98 -7.24
C PHE A 126 4.16 -21.07 -8.46
N ASN A 127 2.97 -21.65 -8.30
CA ASN A 127 2.01 -21.89 -9.39
C ASN A 127 2.62 -22.56 -10.63
N GLY A 128 3.53 -23.52 -10.44
CA GLY A 128 4.22 -24.24 -11.52
C GLY A 128 5.33 -23.45 -12.21
N GLN A 129 5.58 -22.20 -11.82
CA GLN A 129 6.71 -21.40 -12.31
C GLN A 129 7.88 -21.49 -11.33
N LYS A 130 9.09 -21.68 -11.86
CA LYS A 130 10.33 -21.58 -11.09
C LYS A 130 10.68 -20.11 -10.93
N GLY A 131 10.98 -19.72 -9.70
CA GLY A 131 11.53 -18.43 -9.35
C GLY A 131 12.80 -18.56 -8.53
N LYS A 132 13.56 -17.48 -8.43
CA LYS A 132 14.80 -17.39 -7.66
C LYS A 132 14.83 -16.08 -6.90
N ILE A 133 15.26 -16.11 -5.64
CA ILE A 133 15.51 -14.89 -4.88
C ILE A 133 16.86 -14.31 -5.34
N ILE A 134 16.86 -13.08 -5.82
CA ILE A 134 18.05 -12.40 -6.38
C ILE A 134 18.85 -11.71 -5.29
#